data_AF-A0A0J1FFR2-F1
#
_entry.id   AF-A0A0J1FFR2-F1
#
_cell.length_a   1.000
_cell.length_b   1.000
_cell.length_c   1.000
_cell.angle_alpha   90.00
_cell.angle_beta   90.00
_cell.angle_gamma   90.00
#
_symmetry.space_group_name_H-M   'P 1'
#
loop_
_entity.id
_entity.type
_entity.pdbx_description
1 polymer ?
#
loop_
_entity_poly.entity_id
_entity_poly.type
_entity_poly.pdbx_seq_one_letter_code
_entity_poly.pdbx_strand_id
1 'polypeptide(L)'
;MQVGDRVWIFDENNRVYRDAAGNETLSPWYRGHFVEHFVVGETRHSWILARSATTHPKRGFKIPKKDAEKHVFVSEEAVEKACWVQSNRYRIAKAVEESADYDMLRQIGEILNINGD
;
A
#
# COMPACT_ATOMS: atom_id res chain seq x y z
N MET A 1 -11.41 7.32 -9.80
CA MET A 1 -10.20 7.66 -10.55
C MET A 1 -10.59 8.23 -11.89
N GLN A 2 -9.95 9.30 -12.31
CA GLN A 2 -10.16 10.03 -13.56
C GLN A 2 -8.81 10.49 -14.14
N VAL A 3 -8.81 10.90 -15.41
CA VAL A 3 -7.61 11.46 -16.05
C VAL A 3 -7.18 12.75 -15.32
N GLY A 4 -5.89 12.85 -15.01
CA GLY A 4 -5.28 13.92 -14.22
C GLY A 4 -5.07 13.55 -12.75
N ASP A 5 -5.72 12.50 -12.24
CA ASP A 5 -5.55 12.09 -10.84
C ASP A 5 -4.12 11.65 -10.54
N ARG A 6 -3.64 12.06 -9.37
CA ARG A 6 -2.43 11.54 -8.73
C ARG A 6 -2.75 10.23 -8.02
N VAL A 7 -1.90 9.24 -8.20
CA VAL A 7 -2.02 7.92 -7.57
C VAL A 7 -0.65 7.37 -7.15
N TRP A 8 -0.64 6.33 -6.33
CA TRP A 8 0.57 5.64 -5.90
C TRP A 8 0.49 4.16 -6.25
N ILE A 9 1.62 3.61 -6.67
CA ILE A 9 1.76 2.18 -6.99
C ILE A 9 2.89 1.64 -6.15
N PHE A 10 2.66 0.47 -5.56
CA PHE A 10 3.69 -0.28 -4.87
C PHE A 10 4.63 -0.94 -5.88
N ASP A 11 5.90 -0.56 -5.85
CA ASP A 11 6.97 -1.15 -6.65
C ASP A 11 7.90 -1.95 -5.72
N GLU A 12 7.76 -3.28 -5.74
CA GLU A 12 8.57 -4.19 -4.92
C GLU A 12 10.08 -4.09 -5.21
N ASN A 13 10.45 -3.65 -6.42
CA ASN A 13 11.84 -3.51 -6.84
C ASN A 13 12.43 -2.17 -6.42
N ASN A 14 11.59 -1.19 -6.05
CA ASN A 14 12.05 0.12 -5.58
C ASN A 14 12.49 0.06 -4.12
N ARG A 15 13.69 -0.47 -3.87
CA ARG A 15 14.26 -0.60 -2.51
C ARG A 15 14.90 0.70 -2.07
N VAL A 16 14.29 1.36 -1.09
CA VAL A 16 14.81 2.58 -0.47
C VAL A 16 15.36 2.24 0.91
N TYR A 17 16.66 2.41 1.15
CA TYR A 17 17.30 2.09 2.44
C TYR A 17 17.46 3.29 3.36
N ARG A 18 16.81 4.41 3.04
CA ARG A 18 16.80 5.62 3.86
C ARG A 18 15.39 5.96 4.29
N ASP A 19 15.23 6.33 5.55
CA ASP A 19 13.95 6.78 6.08
C ASP A 19 13.62 8.23 5.66
N ALA A 20 12.46 8.74 6.08
CA ALA A 20 12.04 10.10 5.79
C ALA A 20 12.97 11.19 6.36
N ALA A 21 13.76 10.88 7.39
CA ALA A 21 14.73 11.77 8.00
C ALA A 21 16.13 11.65 7.37
N GLY A 22 16.32 10.73 6.42
CA GLY A 22 17.58 10.48 5.72
C GLY A 22 18.51 9.50 6.42
N ASN A 23 18.08 8.86 7.51
CA ASN A 23 18.88 7.85 8.21
C ASN A 23 18.93 6.55 7.44
N GLU A 24 20.08 5.86 7.47
CA GLU A 24 20.20 4.53 6.90
C GLU A 24 19.42 3.50 7.74
N THR A 25 18.79 2.56 7.04
CA THR A 25 17.94 1.52 7.63
C THR A 25 18.45 0.16 7.20
N LEU A 26 18.42 -0.82 8.11
CA LEU A 26 18.82 -2.20 7.83
C LEU A 26 17.83 -2.95 6.92
N SER A 27 16.63 -2.41 6.75
CA SER A 27 15.58 -2.98 5.91
C SER A 27 14.97 -1.87 5.05
N PRO A 28 14.54 -2.17 3.81
CA PRO A 28 13.93 -1.16 2.95
C PRO A 28 12.78 -0.44 3.65
N TRP A 29 12.80 0.88 3.58
CA TRP A 29 11.73 1.74 4.04
C TRP A 29 10.49 1.50 3.19
N TYR A 30 9.48 0.85 3.80
CA TYR A 30 8.30 0.36 3.09
C TYR A 30 7.55 1.46 2.32
N ARG A 31 7.43 2.67 2.88
CA ARG A 31 6.80 3.83 2.20
C ARG A 31 7.53 4.23 0.93
N GLY A 32 8.85 4.02 0.88
CA GLY A 32 9.69 4.29 -0.30
C GLY A 32 9.33 3.44 -1.51
N HIS A 33 8.69 2.29 -1.32
CA HIS A 33 8.20 1.46 -2.43
C HIS A 33 6.99 2.05 -3.14
N PHE A 34 6.28 3.01 -2.54
CA PHE A 34 5.12 3.65 -3.18
C PHE A 34 5.57 4.79 -4.08
N VAL A 35 5.51 4.55 -5.39
CA VAL A 35 5.93 5.49 -6.41
C VAL A 35 4.73 6.28 -6.93
N GLU A 36 4.86 7.60 -6.90
CA GLU A 36 3.86 8.52 -7.46
C GLU A 36 3.71 8.32 -8.97
N HIS A 37 2.46 8.28 -9.42
CA HIS A 37 2.03 8.19 -10.80
C HIS A 37 0.82 9.08 -11.05
N PHE A 38 0.51 9.28 -12.33
CA PHE A 38 -0.61 10.08 -12.79
C PHE A 38 -1.43 9.27 -13.79
N VAL A 39 -2.75 9.42 -13.74
CA VAL A 39 -3.64 8.87 -14.75
C VAL A 39 -3.60 9.80 -15.96
N VAL A 40 -2.88 9.39 -16.99
CA VAL A 40 -2.69 10.21 -18.20
C VAL A 40 -3.71 9.91 -19.29
N GLY A 41 -4.49 8.85 -19.14
CA GLY A 41 -5.56 8.51 -20.05
C GLY A 41 -6.35 7.29 -19.62
N GLU A 42 -7.37 6.95 -20.41
CA GLU A 42 -8.15 5.74 -20.19
C GLU A 42 -8.62 5.13 -21.51
N THR A 43 -8.94 3.85 -21.43
CA THR A 43 -9.65 3.10 -22.47
C THR A 43 -10.89 2.48 -21.85
N ARG A 44 -11.70 1.79 -22.66
CA ARG A 44 -12.85 1.03 -22.15
C ARG A 44 -12.49 0.07 -21.00
N HIS A 45 -11.32 -0.55 -21.05
CA HIS A 45 -10.95 -1.65 -20.13
C HIS A 45 -9.76 -1.36 -19.22
N SER A 46 -9.02 -0.27 -19.47
CA SER A 46 -7.79 0.01 -18.74
C SER A 46 -7.61 1.49 -18.46
N TRP A 47 -7.00 1.79 -17.32
CA TRP A 47 -6.38 3.07 -17.02
C TRP A 47 -4.97 3.11 -17.61
N ILE A 48 -4.53 4.29 -18.03
CA ILE A 48 -3.18 4.53 -18.54
C ILE A 48 -2.45 5.41 -17.54
N LEU A 49 -1.35 4.91 -16.99
CA LEU A 49 -0.60 5.55 -15.93
C LEU A 49 0.82 5.92 -16.40
N ALA A 50 1.36 7.00 -15.85
CA ALA A 50 2.74 7.44 -16.12
C ALA A 50 3.34 8.16 -14.90
N ARG A 51 4.67 8.26 -14.84
CA ARG A 51 5.39 8.98 -13.77
C ARG A 51 5.32 10.51 -13.88
N SER A 52 4.78 11.03 -14.99
CA SER A 52 4.59 12.47 -15.19
C SER A 52 3.21 12.74 -15.78
N ALA A 53 2.52 13.72 -15.22
CA ALA A 53 1.18 14.16 -15.63
C ALA A 53 1.12 14.65 -17.08
N THR A 54 2.24 15.11 -17.65
CA THR A 54 2.31 15.60 -19.04
C THR A 54 2.65 14.50 -20.04
N THR A 55 2.84 13.26 -19.59
CA THR A 55 3.17 12.14 -20.47
C THR A 55 2.00 11.84 -21.39
N HIS A 56 2.26 11.80 -22.70
CA HIS A 56 1.25 11.42 -23.67
C HIS A 56 0.75 9.97 -23.41
N PRO A 57 -0.58 9.69 -23.42
CA PRO A 57 -1.14 8.39 -23.05
C PRO A 57 -0.53 7.19 -23.79
N LYS A 58 -0.13 7.35 -25.06
CA LYS A 58 0.55 6.29 -25.84
C LYS A 58 1.88 5.79 -25.24
N ARG A 59 2.49 6.55 -24.32
CA ARG A 59 3.76 6.18 -23.65
C ARG A 59 3.57 5.67 -22.21
N GLY A 60 2.34 5.74 -21.68
CA GLY A 60 2.01 5.21 -20.36
C GLY A 60 1.82 3.69 -20.38
N PHE A 61 1.87 3.07 -19.21
CA PHE A 61 1.54 1.66 -19.05
C PHE A 61 0.08 1.48 -18.66
N LYS A 62 -0.47 0.31 -18.96
CA LYS A 62 -1.90 0.03 -18.77
C LYS A 62 -2.14 -0.80 -17.52
N ILE A 63 -3.12 -0.40 -16.72
CA ILE A 63 -3.68 -1.22 -15.64
C ILE A 63 -5.15 -1.52 -15.98
N PRO A 64 -5.57 -2.79 -15.99
CA PRO A 64 -6.98 -3.15 -16.14
C PRO A 64 -7.85 -2.48 -15.06
N LYS A 65 -8.99 -1.89 -15.44
CA LYS A 65 -9.89 -1.22 -14.48
C LYS A 65 -10.35 -2.15 -13.35
N LYS A 66 -10.56 -3.43 -13.67
CA LYS A 66 -10.93 -4.49 -12.71
C LYS A 66 -9.86 -4.81 -11.65
N ASP A 67 -8.60 -4.48 -11.90
CA ASP A 67 -7.47 -4.77 -11.02
C ASP A 67 -6.91 -3.49 -10.37
N ALA A 68 -7.46 -2.32 -10.72
CA ALA A 68 -6.96 -1.03 -10.24
C ALA A 68 -6.94 -0.95 -8.71
N GLU A 69 -8.01 -1.39 -8.04
CA GLU A 69 -8.12 -1.36 -6.57
C GLU A 69 -7.08 -2.22 -5.84
N LYS A 70 -6.49 -3.21 -6.53
CA LYS A 70 -5.46 -4.09 -5.95
C LYS A 70 -4.05 -3.51 -6.03
N HIS A 71 -3.83 -2.59 -6.98
CA HIS A 71 -2.48 -2.13 -7.35
C HIS A 71 -2.30 -0.62 -7.24
N VAL A 72 -3.40 0.14 -7.19
CA VAL A 72 -3.41 1.60 -7.27
C VAL A 72 -4.03 2.18 -6.01
N PHE A 73 -3.24 2.97 -5.30
CA PHE A 73 -3.66 3.71 -4.12
C PHE A 73 -4.01 5.13 -4.57
N VAL A 74 -5.22 5.58 -4.27
CA VAL A 74 -5.75 6.87 -4.76
C VAL A 74 -5.59 8.03 -3.78
N SER A 75 -5.04 7.77 -2.59
CA SER A 75 -4.77 8.79 -1.58
C SER A 75 -3.52 8.45 -0.76
N GLU A 76 -2.89 9.48 -0.18
CA GLU A 76 -1.78 9.28 0.75
C GLU A 76 -2.23 8.53 2.01
N GLU A 77 -3.44 8.79 2.49
CA GLU A 77 -4.02 8.06 3.63
C GLU A 77 -4.09 6.54 3.36
N ALA A 78 -4.43 6.13 2.13
CA ALA A 78 -4.43 4.71 1.77
C ALA A 78 -3.02 4.11 1.77
N VAL A 79 -2.02 4.88 1.33
CA VAL A 79 -0.61 4.50 1.40
C VAL A 79 -0.15 4.37 2.84
N GLU A 80 -0.50 5.32 3.70
CA GLU A 80 -0.15 5.32 5.12
C GLU A 80 -0.74 4.10 5.85
N LYS A 81 -2.03 3.79 5.62
CA LYS A 81 -2.67 2.60 6.16
C LYS A 81 -1.95 1.33 5.74
N ALA A 82 -1.61 1.20 4.45
CA ALA A 82 -0.87 0.04 3.95
C ALA A 82 0.54 -0.06 4.56
N CYS A 83 1.23 1.06 4.72
CA CYS A 83 2.54 1.12 5.37
C CYS A 83 2.46 0.70 6.83
N TRP A 84 1.47 1.19 7.58
CA TRP A 84 1.27 0.84 8.97
C TRP A 84 1.00 -0.65 9.15
N VAL A 85 0.09 -1.22 8.36
CA VAL A 85 -0.23 -2.67 8.41
C VAL A 85 1.04 -3.49 8.19
N GLN A 86 1.81 -3.18 7.15
CA GLN A 86 3.01 -3.94 6.82
C GLN A 86 4.12 -3.83 7.86
N SER A 87 4.26 -2.65 8.46
CA SER A 87 5.26 -2.39 9.50
C SER A 87 4.89 -3.04 10.84
N ASN A 88 3.60 -3.23 11.13
CA ASN A 88 3.13 -3.70 12.43
C ASN A 88 2.59 -5.13 12.45
N ARG A 89 2.15 -5.71 11.32
CA ARG A 89 1.47 -7.02 11.30
C ARG A 89 2.25 -8.14 12.01
N TYR A 90 3.57 -8.22 11.79
CA TYR A 90 4.41 -9.25 12.40
C TYR A 90 4.58 -9.00 13.91
N ARG A 91 4.77 -7.74 14.29
CA ARG A 91 4.90 -7.34 15.70
C ARG A 91 3.61 -7.61 16.46
N ILE A 92 2.46 -7.33 15.86
CA ILE A 92 1.14 -7.63 16.42
C ILE A 92 0.97 -9.14 16.56
N ALA A 93 1.19 -9.91 15.50
CA ALA A 93 1.06 -11.37 15.54
C ALA A 93 1.92 -11.99 16.65
N LYS A 94 3.20 -11.58 16.73
CA LYS A 94 4.12 -12.03 17.78
C LYS A 94 3.65 -11.61 19.18
N ALA A 95 3.21 -10.37 19.36
CA ALA A 95 2.71 -9.89 20.64
C ALA A 95 1.45 -10.64 21.10
N VAL A 96 0.58 -11.03 20.16
CA VAL A 96 -0.61 -11.86 20.44
C VAL A 96 -0.19 -13.27 20.83
N GLU A 97 0.75 -13.88 20.10
CA GLU A 97 1.28 -15.21 20.38
C GLU A 97 1.95 -15.31 21.77
N GLU A 98 2.69 -14.27 22.16
CA GLU A 98 3.43 -14.23 23.43
C GLU A 98 2.56 -13.79 24.63
N SER A 99 1.32 -13.34 24.42
CA SER A 99 0.47 -12.84 25.50
C SER A 99 -0.25 -13.96 26.26
N ALA A 100 -0.34 -13.79 27.58
CA ALA A 100 -1.17 -14.62 28.46
C ALA A 100 -2.36 -13.84 29.06
N ASP A 101 -2.59 -12.60 28.61
CA ASP A 101 -3.69 -11.76 29.09
C ASP A 101 -5.02 -12.21 28.47
N TYR A 102 -5.86 -12.81 29.29
CA TYR A 102 -7.17 -13.32 28.87
C TYR A 102 -8.08 -12.24 28.29
N ASP A 103 -8.19 -11.07 28.94
CA ASP A 103 -9.15 -10.04 28.53
C ASP A 103 -8.75 -9.44 27.17
N MET A 104 -7.45 -9.19 26.98
CA MET A 104 -6.93 -8.72 25.69
C MET A 104 -7.14 -9.76 24.59
N LEU A 105 -6.83 -11.03 24.85
CA LEU A 105 -7.00 -12.10 23.87
C LEU A 105 -8.48 -12.33 23.53
N ARG A 106 -9.38 -12.19 24.51
CA ARG A 106 -10.84 -12.27 24.32
C ARG A 106 -11.32 -11.16 23.37
N GLN A 107 -10.90 -9.92 23.59
CA GLN A 107 -11.24 -8.79 22.72
C GLN A 107 -10.75 -8.98 21.29
N ILE A 108 -9.52 -9.49 21.12
CA ILE A 108 -8.98 -9.82 19.79
C ILE A 108 -9.80 -10.94 19.15
N GLY A 109 -10.18 -11.97 19.91
CA GLY A 109 -11.06 -13.03 19.46
C GLY A 109 -12.40 -12.51 18.95
N GLU A 110 -13.04 -11.57 19.66
CA GLU A 110 -14.29 -10.94 19.23
C GLU A 110 -14.12 -10.16 17.92
N ILE A 111 -13.05 -9.36 17.78
CA ILE A 111 -12.75 -8.63 16.53
C ILE A 111 -12.55 -9.60 15.35
N LEU A 112 -11.94 -10.76 15.60
CA LEU A 112 -11.64 -11.77 14.58
C LEU A 112 -12.76 -12.82 14.40
N ASN A 113 -13.86 -12.72 15.15
CA ASN A 113 -14.94 -13.71 15.21
C ASN A 113 -14.46 -15.14 15.57
N ILE A 114 -13.46 -15.24 16.45
CA ILE A 114 -13.02 -16.50 17.03
C ILE A 114 -13.85 -16.74 18.29
N ASN A 115 -14.87 -17.59 18.16
CA ASN A 115 -15.63 -18.07 19.31
C ASN A 115 -14.99 -19.38 19.80
N GLY A 116 -14.67 -19.46 21.10
CA GLY A 116 -14.19 -20.70 21.70
C GLY A 116 -15.26 -21.79 21.62
N ASP A 117 -14.85 -23.00 21.26
CA ASP A 117 -15.67 -24.21 21.35
C ASP A 117 -15.99 -24.57 22.80
#